data_AF-A0A9X9WMN2-F1
#
_entry.id   AF-A0A9X9WMN2-F1
#
_cell.length_a   1.000
_cell.length_b   1.000
_cell.length_c   1.000
_cell.angle_alpha   90.00
_cell.angle_beta   90.00
_cell.angle_gamma   90.00
#
_symmetry.space_group_name_H-M   'P 1'
#
loop_
_entity.id
_entity.type
_entity.pdbx_description
1 polymer ?
#
loop_
_entity_poly.entity_id
_entity_poly.type
_entity_poly.pdbx_seq_one_letter_code
_entity_poly.pdbx_strand_id
1 'polypeptide(L)'
;MASPRFILKTDLQGLEPVAVGGAAVLDADARLRSLLGPDRAALFAEPVVTWGNGRNPGSVSWYAEAAGDPVPLASLPPQRRAMIEARLQQDLAALAPLMGDPLLRGALVLAGPDSILALDDRPVLTGWGLAPPGALRDAAARAAHLRSVYGAALPPALAAEG
;
A
#
# COMPACT_ATOMS: atom_id res chain seq x y z
N MET A 1 -11.38 -4.50 -20.38
CA MET A 1 -10.66 -4.33 -19.10
C MET A 1 -9.25 -4.87 -19.31
N ALA A 2 -8.22 -4.16 -18.87
CA ALA A 2 -6.86 -4.67 -18.97
C ALA A 2 -6.69 -5.79 -17.93
N SER A 3 -6.09 -6.92 -18.31
CA SER A 3 -5.85 -7.99 -17.34
C SER A 3 -4.76 -7.59 -16.33
N PRO A 4 -4.87 -7.98 -15.04
CA PRO A 4 -3.81 -7.74 -14.07
C PRO A 4 -2.50 -8.36 -14.55
N ARG A 5 -1.43 -7.58 -14.52
CA ARG A 5 -0.09 -8.06 -14.90
C ARG A 5 0.85 -7.97 -13.72
N PHE A 6 1.87 -8.84 -13.71
CA PHE A 6 2.93 -8.78 -12.70
C PHE A 6 3.66 -7.43 -12.79
N ILE A 7 3.84 -6.81 -11.62
CA ILE A 7 4.49 -5.51 -11.46
C ILE A 7 5.84 -5.66 -10.76
N LEU A 8 5.82 -6.21 -9.55
CA LEU A 8 7.04 -6.49 -8.78
C LEU A 8 6.82 -7.60 -7.75
N LYS A 9 7.92 -8.04 -7.15
CA LYS A 9 7.92 -8.98 -6.04
C LYS A 9 8.54 -8.32 -4.80
N THR A 10 7.87 -8.44 -3.67
CA THR A 10 8.39 -8.02 -2.35
C THR A 10 8.79 -9.26 -1.57
N ASP A 11 10.04 -9.32 -1.11
CA ASP A 11 10.49 -10.34 -0.16
C ASP A 11 9.98 -9.99 1.24
N LEU A 12 9.57 -11.00 2.02
CA LEU A 12 9.05 -10.78 3.38
C LEU A 12 10.14 -10.74 4.45
N GLN A 13 11.41 -10.96 4.09
CA GLN A 13 12.52 -10.84 5.03
C GLN A 13 12.59 -9.42 5.60
N GLY A 14 12.51 -9.33 6.93
CA GLY A 14 12.53 -8.04 7.62
C GLY A 14 11.25 -7.22 7.45
N LEU A 15 10.13 -7.87 7.10
CA LEU A 15 8.79 -7.29 7.11
C LEU A 15 7.84 -8.13 7.96
N GLU A 16 6.88 -7.46 8.57
CA GLU A 16 5.83 -8.07 9.39
C GLU A 16 4.45 -7.77 8.77
N PRO A 17 3.60 -8.80 8.57
CA PRO A 17 2.23 -8.59 8.13
C PRO A 17 1.43 -7.81 9.18
N VAL A 18 0.70 -6.80 8.72
CA VAL A 18 -0.27 -6.11 9.57
C VAL A 18 -1.47 -7.03 9.77
N ALA A 19 -1.86 -7.22 11.03
CA ALA A 19 -2.97 -8.08 11.39
C ALA A 19 -4.18 -7.27 11.87
N VAL A 20 -5.37 -7.63 11.41
CA VAL A 20 -6.66 -7.07 11.86
C VAL A 20 -7.58 -8.23 12.23
N GLY A 21 -8.04 -8.26 13.48
CA GLY A 21 -8.89 -9.35 13.96
C GLY A 21 -8.21 -10.73 13.95
N GLY A 22 -6.88 -10.77 14.07
CA GLY A 22 -6.09 -12.01 14.09
C GLY A 22 -5.73 -12.58 12.71
N ALA A 23 -6.16 -11.94 11.61
CA ALA A 23 -5.78 -12.33 10.25
C ALA A 23 -4.88 -11.27 9.62
N ALA A 24 -3.95 -11.70 8.76
CA ALA A 24 -3.13 -10.77 7.99
C ALA A 24 -4.01 -9.99 7.02
N VAL A 25 -3.79 -8.68 6.91
CA VAL A 25 -4.51 -7.80 5.99
C VAL A 25 -4.35 -8.26 4.54
N LEU A 26 -3.16 -8.79 4.20
CA LEU A 26 -2.88 -9.38 2.88
C LEU A 26 -3.85 -10.50 2.48
N ASP A 27 -4.27 -11.34 3.42
CA ASP A 27 -5.20 -12.45 3.15
C ASP A 27 -6.65 -11.94 2.92
N ALA A 28 -6.92 -10.67 3.20
CA ALA A 28 -8.23 -10.05 3.11
C ALA A 28 -8.42 -9.19 1.84
N ASP A 29 -7.61 -9.38 0.78
CA ASP A 29 -7.70 -8.63 -0.48
C ASP A 29 -9.11 -8.60 -1.06
N ALA A 30 -9.78 -9.75 -1.19
CA ALA A 30 -11.14 -9.81 -1.73
C ALA A 30 -12.14 -8.96 -0.91
N ARG A 31 -11.98 -8.95 0.42
CA ARG A 31 -12.82 -8.13 1.32
C ARG A 31 -12.47 -6.66 1.20
N LEU A 32 -11.19 -6.31 1.09
CA LEU A 32 -10.74 -4.94 0.87
C LEU A 32 -11.29 -4.40 -0.45
N ARG A 33 -11.20 -5.16 -1.55
CA ARG A 33 -11.78 -4.81 -2.85
C ARG A 33 -13.29 -4.61 -2.77
N SER A 34 -14.00 -5.49 -2.07
CA SER A 34 -15.45 -5.35 -1.86
C SER A 34 -15.81 -4.10 -1.05
N LEU A 35 -15.02 -3.72 -0.05
CA LEU A 35 -15.21 -2.51 0.74
C LEU A 35 -15.00 -1.23 -0.10
N LEU A 36 -13.98 -1.26 -0.97
CA LEU A 36 -13.56 -0.09 -1.74
C LEU A 36 -14.42 0.15 -2.99
N GLY A 37 -14.91 -0.92 -3.62
CA GLY A 37 -15.46 -0.86 -4.97
C GLY A 37 -14.36 -0.70 -6.03
N PRO A 38 -14.67 -0.90 -7.32
CA PRO A 38 -13.67 -1.06 -8.38
C PRO A 38 -12.75 0.17 -8.53
N ASP A 39 -13.30 1.38 -8.50
CA ASP A 39 -12.51 2.60 -8.75
C ASP A 39 -11.47 2.86 -7.65
N ARG A 40 -11.83 2.67 -6.38
CA ARG A 40 -10.93 2.87 -5.24
C ARG A 40 -9.98 1.67 -5.06
N ALA A 41 -10.44 0.46 -5.38
CA ALA A 41 -9.63 -0.75 -5.31
C ALA A 41 -8.47 -0.72 -6.32
N ALA A 42 -8.61 -0.01 -7.45
CA ALA A 42 -7.54 0.15 -8.44
C ALA A 42 -6.27 0.83 -7.89
N LEU A 43 -6.37 1.55 -6.76
CA LEU A 43 -5.21 2.10 -6.05
C LEU A 43 -4.33 1.00 -5.43
N PHE A 44 -4.88 -0.18 -5.13
CA PHE A 44 -4.17 -1.27 -4.47
C PHE A 44 -3.81 -2.35 -5.50
N ALA A 45 -2.52 -2.66 -5.58
CA ALA A 45 -2.07 -3.83 -6.34
C ALA A 45 -2.65 -5.12 -5.72
N GLU A 46 -3.03 -6.09 -6.54
CA GLU A 46 -3.46 -7.41 -6.10
C GLU A 46 -2.26 -8.21 -5.56
N PRO A 47 -2.33 -8.72 -4.32
CA PRO A 47 -1.29 -9.54 -3.73
C PRO A 47 -1.50 -11.02 -4.07
N VAL A 48 -0.45 -11.68 -4.52
CA VAL A 48 -0.34 -13.14 -4.50
C VAL A 48 0.72 -13.50 -3.49
N VAL A 49 0.28 -13.97 -2.32
CA VAL A 49 1.15 -14.23 -1.17
C VAL A 49 1.67 -15.66 -1.21
N THR A 50 2.97 -15.81 -1.02
CA THR A 50 3.63 -17.08 -0.73
C THR A 50 4.22 -16.99 0.67
N TRP A 51 3.54 -17.57 1.65
CA TRP A 51 4.01 -17.55 3.04
C TRP A 51 5.26 -18.39 3.23
N GLY A 52 6.13 -17.91 4.13
CA GLY A 52 7.35 -18.61 4.49
C GLY A 52 7.09 -19.94 5.20
N ASN A 53 8.09 -20.82 5.19
CA ASN A 53 8.02 -22.16 5.78
C ASN A 53 9.20 -22.45 6.73
N GLY A 54 9.78 -21.40 7.32
CA GLY A 54 10.96 -21.47 8.19
C GLY A 54 12.30 -21.60 7.45
N ARG A 55 12.29 -22.00 6.17
CA ARG A 55 13.48 -21.97 5.28
C ARG A 55 13.44 -20.83 4.27
N ASN A 56 12.27 -20.56 3.71
CA ASN A 56 12.01 -19.41 2.86
C ASN A 56 11.31 -18.32 3.70
N PRO A 57 11.78 -17.05 3.69
CA PRO A 57 11.08 -15.94 4.36
C PRO A 57 9.68 -15.70 3.80
N GLY A 58 9.40 -16.13 2.57
CA GLY A 58 8.15 -15.87 1.87
C GLY A 58 8.22 -14.59 1.05
N SER A 59 7.20 -14.35 0.23
CA SER A 59 7.17 -13.21 -0.68
C SER A 59 5.74 -12.87 -1.13
N VAL A 60 5.55 -11.64 -1.58
CA VAL A 60 4.31 -11.22 -2.26
C VAL A 60 4.64 -10.81 -3.69
N SER A 61 3.94 -11.41 -4.64
CA SER A 61 3.93 -10.96 -6.03
C SER A 61 2.76 -9.99 -6.22
N TRP A 62 3.03 -8.81 -6.76
CA TRP A 62 2.04 -7.74 -6.90
C TRP A 62 1.59 -7.60 -8.35
N TYR A 63 0.28 -7.48 -8.55
CA TYR A 63 -0.34 -7.34 -9.86
C TYR A 63 -1.20 -6.09 -9.94
N ALA A 64 -1.24 -5.43 -11.09
CA ALA A 64 -2.10 -4.26 -11.28
C ALA A 64 -2.66 -4.21 -12.70
N GLU A 65 -3.85 -3.63 -12.84
CA GLU A 65 -4.48 -3.29 -14.11
C GLU A 65 -4.06 -1.87 -14.53
N ALA A 66 -2.81 -1.69 -14.94
CA ALA A 66 -2.36 -0.42 -15.49
C ALA A 66 -1.29 -0.59 -16.58
N ALA A 67 -1.32 0.34 -17.53
CA ALA A 67 -0.33 0.46 -18.59
C ALA A 67 0.93 1.17 -18.08
N GLY A 68 2.00 1.09 -18.88
CA GLY A 68 3.30 1.68 -18.57
C GLY A 68 4.12 0.85 -17.59
N ASP A 69 5.44 0.98 -17.64
CA ASP A 69 6.34 0.29 -16.71
C ASP A 69 6.26 0.89 -15.30
N PRO A 70 6.27 0.07 -14.25
CA PRO A 70 6.22 0.57 -12.89
C PRO A 70 7.50 1.32 -12.55
N VAL A 71 7.36 2.55 -12.10
CA VAL A 71 8.48 3.35 -11.61
C VAL A 71 8.19 3.78 -10.17
N PRO A 72 9.12 3.55 -9.22
CA PRO A 72 8.97 4.07 -7.87
C PRO A 72 8.74 5.59 -7.88
N LEU A 73 7.78 6.07 -7.09
CA LEU A 73 7.44 7.50 -7.01
C LEU A 73 8.68 8.36 -6.71
N ALA A 74 9.55 7.87 -5.82
CA ALA A 74 10.79 8.51 -5.42
C ALA A 74 11.88 8.56 -6.53
N SER A 75 11.71 7.82 -7.63
CA SER A 75 12.61 7.82 -8.78
C SER A 75 12.12 8.71 -9.92
N LEU A 76 10.88 9.22 -9.87
CA LEU A 76 10.33 10.07 -10.92
C LEU A 76 10.99 11.45 -10.94
N PRO A 77 11.07 12.10 -12.13
CA PRO A 77 11.42 13.52 -12.25
C PRO A 77 10.48 14.41 -11.42
N PRO A 78 10.95 15.54 -10.87
CA PRO A 78 10.18 16.36 -9.92
C PRO A 78 8.77 16.74 -10.40
N GLN A 79 8.62 17.15 -11.66
CA GLN A 79 7.33 17.54 -12.22
C GLN A 79 6.35 16.37 -12.28
N ARG A 80 6.81 15.20 -12.75
CA ARG A 80 5.98 14.00 -12.84
C ARG A 80 5.65 13.45 -11.45
N ARG A 81 6.61 13.48 -10.52
CA ARG A 81 6.38 13.12 -9.12
C ARG A 81 5.27 13.95 -8.50
N ALA A 82 5.33 15.28 -8.63
CA ALA A 82 4.32 16.17 -8.07
C ALA A 82 2.91 15.89 -8.64
N MET A 83 2.81 15.55 -9.92
CA MET A 83 1.54 15.15 -10.53
C MET A 83 1.00 13.84 -9.93
N ILE A 84 1.85 12.82 -9.77
CA ILE A 84 1.44 11.55 -9.17
C ILE A 84 1.12 11.71 -7.67
N GLU A 85 1.87 12.52 -6.93
CA GLU A 85 1.58 12.84 -5.53
C GLU A 85 0.23 13.55 -5.37
N ALA A 86 -0.07 14.52 -6.23
CA ALA A 86 -1.37 15.19 -6.23
C ALA A 86 -2.51 14.22 -6.53
N ARG A 87 -2.29 13.29 -7.47
CA ARG A 87 -3.26 12.23 -7.77
C ARG A 87 -3.44 11.27 -6.59
N LEU A 88 -2.34 10.84 -5.97
CA LEU A 88 -2.36 9.99 -4.78
C LEU A 88 -3.12 10.67 -3.64
N GLN A 89 -2.93 11.97 -3.41
CA GLN A 89 -3.69 12.73 -2.42
C GLN A 89 -5.19 12.71 -2.71
N GLN A 90 -5.60 12.86 -3.97
CA GLN A 90 -7.00 12.78 -4.37
C GLN A 90 -7.58 11.38 -4.15
N ASP A 91 -6.85 10.34 -4.56
CA ASP A 91 -7.29 8.96 -4.40
C ASP A 91 -7.40 8.59 -2.91
N LEU A 92 -6.44 9.00 -2.07
CA LEU A 92 -6.48 8.81 -0.61
C LEU A 92 -7.59 9.62 0.05
N ALA A 93 -7.87 10.84 -0.40
CA ALA A 93 -8.98 11.65 0.11
C ALA A 93 -10.34 10.99 -0.20
N ALA A 94 -10.48 10.31 -1.34
CA ALA A 94 -11.68 9.56 -1.68
C ALA A 94 -11.92 8.34 -0.78
N LEU A 95 -10.91 7.90 -0.03
CA LEU A 95 -11.01 6.84 0.98
C LEU A 95 -11.46 7.36 2.35
N ALA A 96 -11.45 8.68 2.59
CA ALA A 96 -11.75 9.28 3.89
C ALA A 96 -13.04 8.77 4.55
N PRO A 97 -14.18 8.59 3.83
CA PRO A 97 -15.41 8.07 4.43
C PRO A 97 -15.30 6.64 4.97
N LEU A 98 -14.30 5.87 4.53
CA LEU A 98 -14.08 4.48 4.90
C LEU A 98 -12.99 4.31 5.97
N MET A 99 -12.35 5.39 6.44
CA MET A 99 -11.23 5.35 7.39
C MET A 99 -11.60 4.77 8.76
N GLY A 100 -12.88 4.66 9.08
CA GLY A 100 -13.33 3.94 10.28
C GLY A 100 -13.08 2.43 10.22
N ASP A 101 -12.91 1.85 9.02
CA ASP A 101 -12.69 0.42 8.85
C ASP A 101 -11.23 0.04 9.18
N PRO A 102 -10.99 -0.86 10.15
CA PRO A 102 -9.64 -1.27 10.53
C PRO A 102 -8.91 -2.02 9.41
N LEU A 103 -9.61 -2.72 8.52
CA LEU A 103 -8.99 -3.41 7.37
C LEU A 103 -8.35 -2.38 6.44
N LEU A 104 -9.06 -1.31 6.12
CA LEU A 104 -8.53 -0.26 5.25
C LEU A 104 -7.37 0.49 5.91
N ARG A 105 -7.47 0.80 7.21
CA ARG A 105 -6.35 1.42 7.95
C ARG A 105 -5.12 0.52 8.01
N GLY A 106 -5.32 -0.79 8.12
CA GLY A 106 -4.24 -1.78 8.06
C GLY A 106 -3.62 -1.87 6.67
N ALA A 107 -4.44 -1.83 5.61
CA ALA A 107 -3.96 -1.87 4.23
C ALA A 107 -3.15 -0.61 3.88
N LEU A 108 -3.50 0.55 4.43
CA LEU A 108 -2.74 1.79 4.19
C LEU A 108 -1.38 1.84 4.91
N VAL A 109 -1.02 0.83 5.70
CA VAL A 109 0.37 0.63 6.14
C VAL A 109 1.14 -0.05 4.99
N LEU A 110 2.17 0.63 4.46
CA LEU A 110 3.01 0.08 3.39
C LEU A 110 4.40 -0.28 3.93
N ALA A 111 5.06 -1.23 3.27
CA ALA A 111 6.41 -1.68 3.65
C ALA A 111 7.46 -0.55 3.67
N GLY A 112 7.33 0.43 2.77
CA GLY A 112 8.26 1.56 2.68
C GLY A 112 7.88 2.55 1.58
N PRO A 113 8.64 3.65 1.40
CA PRO A 113 8.36 4.67 0.38
C PRO A 113 8.39 4.13 -1.05
N ASP A 114 9.23 3.13 -1.33
CA ASP A 114 9.30 2.46 -2.65
C ASP A 114 8.07 1.59 -2.96
N SER A 115 7.16 1.44 -1.99
CA SER A 115 5.90 0.71 -2.18
C SER A 115 4.87 1.51 -2.98
N ILE A 116 5.11 2.80 -3.22
CA ILE A 116 4.26 3.65 -4.05
C ILE A 116 4.88 3.73 -5.46
N LEU A 117 4.18 3.16 -6.43
CA LEU A 117 4.60 3.13 -7.82
C LEU A 117 3.73 4.06 -8.65
N ALA A 118 4.31 4.63 -9.70
CA ALA A 118 3.56 5.20 -10.80
C ALA A 118 3.51 4.21 -11.95
N LEU A 119 2.30 3.93 -12.44
CA LEU A 119 2.05 3.24 -13.69
C LEU A 119 1.32 4.25 -14.60
N ASP A 120 2.06 4.74 -15.60
CA ASP A 120 1.72 5.93 -16.38
C ASP A 120 1.43 7.16 -15.49
N ASP A 121 0.15 7.56 -15.40
CA ASP A 121 -0.32 8.72 -14.63
C ASP A 121 -1.13 8.32 -13.38
N ARG A 122 -1.05 7.05 -12.98
CA ARG A 122 -1.77 6.52 -11.81
C ARG A 122 -0.83 6.03 -10.73
N PRO A 123 -1.05 6.41 -9.47
CA PRO A 123 -0.38 5.78 -8.35
C PRO A 123 -0.96 4.38 -8.11
N VAL A 124 -0.09 3.44 -7.74
CA VAL A 124 -0.46 2.09 -7.29
C VAL A 124 0.32 1.79 -6.01
N LEU A 125 -0.40 1.35 -4.99
CA LEU A 125 0.16 0.90 -3.73
C LEU A 125 0.48 -0.59 -3.82
N THR A 126 1.76 -0.90 -3.69
CA THR A 126 2.27 -2.24 -3.41
C THR A 126 2.68 -2.30 -1.94
N GLY A 127 3.23 -3.43 -1.48
CA GLY A 127 3.75 -3.54 -0.11
C GLY A 127 2.71 -3.26 0.97
N TRP A 128 1.42 -3.23 0.64
CA TRP A 128 0.36 -2.83 1.55
C TRP A 128 0.07 -3.93 2.56
N GLY A 129 -0.35 -3.57 3.77
CA GLY A 129 -0.50 -4.51 4.86
C GLY A 129 0.81 -5.15 5.33
N LEU A 130 1.95 -4.54 5.03
CA LEU A 130 3.28 -4.93 5.50
C LEU A 130 3.93 -3.74 6.21
N ALA A 131 4.69 -4.00 7.26
CA ALA A 131 5.46 -2.98 7.97
C ALA A 131 6.86 -3.49 8.31
N PRO A 132 7.88 -2.61 8.41
CA PRO A 132 9.13 -2.97 9.04
C PRO A 132 8.92 -3.34 10.52
N PRO A 133 9.77 -4.22 11.09
CA PRO A 133 9.72 -4.57 12.50
C PRO A 133 9.69 -3.35 13.41
N GLY A 134 8.72 -3.33 14.33
CA GLY A 134 8.57 -2.25 15.30
C GLY A 134 7.96 -0.94 14.75
N ALA A 135 7.66 -0.85 13.45
CA ALA A 135 6.98 0.31 12.87
C ALA A 135 5.57 0.52 13.43
N LEU A 136 4.96 -0.53 13.98
CA LEU A 136 3.62 -0.51 14.57
C LEU A 136 3.60 -0.75 16.09
N ARG A 137 4.75 -0.59 16.77
CA ARG A 137 4.87 -0.87 18.21
C ARG A 137 4.02 0.06 19.08
N ASP A 138 3.85 1.30 18.64
CA ASP A 138 3.11 2.36 19.34
C ASP A 138 2.62 3.41 18.32
N ALA A 139 1.75 4.33 18.76
CA ALA A 139 1.16 5.35 17.89
C ALA A 139 2.20 6.29 17.26
N ALA A 140 3.26 6.64 18.00
CA ALA A 140 4.29 7.55 17.52
C ALA A 140 5.17 6.90 16.44
N ALA A 141 5.57 5.64 16.63
CA ALA A 141 6.29 4.84 15.64
C ALA A 141 5.47 4.67 14.36
N ARG A 142 4.17 4.39 14.51
CA ARG A 142 3.25 4.27 13.37
C ARG A 142 3.11 5.59 12.62
N ALA A 143 2.91 6.70 13.32
CA ALA A 143 2.81 8.02 12.69
C ALA A 143 4.12 8.42 12.00
N ALA A 144 5.28 8.08 12.58
CA ALA A 144 6.58 8.30 11.95
C ALA A 144 6.74 7.47 10.67
N HIS A 145 6.34 6.20 10.69
CA HIS A 145 6.37 5.31 9.53
C HIS A 145 5.44 5.78 8.41
N LEU A 146 4.19 6.14 8.73
CA LEU A 146 3.26 6.67 7.72
C LEU A 146 3.80 7.96 7.09
N ARG A 147 4.44 8.83 7.87
CA ARG A 147 5.06 10.06 7.35
C ARG A 147 6.27 9.78 6.47
N SER A 148 7.09 8.78 6.78
CA SER A 148 8.24 8.43 5.93
C SER A 148 7.82 7.80 4.61
N VAL A 149 6.69 7.07 4.59
CA VAL A 149 6.13 6.43 3.39
C VAL A 149 5.42 7.45 2.49
N TYR A 150 4.44 8.18 3.03
CA TYR A 150 3.56 9.03 2.23
C TYR A 150 4.06 10.46 2.07
N GLY A 151 4.94 10.94 2.95
CA GLY A 151 5.44 12.31 2.92
C GLY A 151 4.31 13.34 2.89
N ALA A 152 4.34 14.23 1.89
CA ALA A 152 3.33 15.26 1.69
C ALA A 152 1.95 14.71 1.27
N ALA A 153 1.89 13.47 0.78
CA ALA A 153 0.63 12.83 0.38
C ALA A 153 -0.13 12.21 1.57
N LEU A 154 0.41 12.25 2.79
CA LEU A 154 -0.22 11.66 3.97
C LEU A 154 -1.57 12.33 4.26
N PRO A 155 -2.70 11.60 4.21
CA PRO A 155 -4.00 12.18 4.50
C PRO A 155 -4.14 12.48 6.01
N PRO A 156 -4.80 13.59 6.40
CA PRO A 156 -4.98 13.95 7.80
C PRO A 156 -5.62 12.86 8.64
N ALA A 157 -6.56 12.10 8.06
CA ALA A 157 -7.24 11.00 8.74
C ALA A 157 -6.31 9.84 9.13
N LEU A 158 -5.21 9.62 8.40
CA LEU A 158 -4.17 8.64 8.76
C LEU A 158 -3.17 9.21 9.76
N ALA A 159 -2.98 10.53 9.77
CA ALA A 159 -2.05 11.21 10.66
C ALA A 159 -2.60 11.42 12.09
N ALA A 160 -3.93 11.47 12.24
CA ALA A 160 -4.62 11.86 13.49
C ALA A 160 -4.68 10.76 14.56
N GLU A 161 -3.92 9.68 14.45
CA GLU A 161 -3.93 8.59 15.44
C GLU A 161 -2.91 8.89 16.55
N GLY A 162 -3.42 9.51 17.62
CA GLY A 162 -2.74 9.74 18.91
C GLY A 162 -3.74 9.59 20.05
#